data_AF-A0A964RNA2-F1
#
_entry.id   AF-A0A964RNA2-F1
#
_cell.length_a   1.000
_cell.length_b   1.000
_cell.length_c   1.000
_cell.angle_alpha   90.00
_cell.angle_beta   90.00
_cell.angle_gamma   90.00
#
_symmetry.space_group_name_H-M   'P 1'
#
loop_
_entity.id
_entity.type
_entity.pdbx_description
1 polymer ?
#
loop_
_entity_poly.entity_id
_entity_poly.type
_entity_poly.pdbx_seq_one_letter_code
_entity_poly.pdbx_strand_id
1 'polypeptide(L)'
;MILGIIIVVIGGLYFYDYIRTRNNPNNNKTLEDYYKDAGYTYINPLIDVKYLGGISDISIKNRIDYTLTKEGLLLLYSDIDQIPVINSKYTKQKLIKWDNIKDISLQTEQSIKEKVSLGKLVCFGIFAFAMSGKEKLSTKEYIIINVNDPKGEYNICLESKDNQNTIEKLNKRIA
;
A
#
# COMPACT_ATOMS: atom_id res chain seq x y z
N MET A 1 44.49 -30.59 20.79
CA MET A 1 44.96 -29.57 19.81
C MET A 1 44.09 -29.53 18.55
N ILE A 2 43.81 -30.68 17.92
CA ILE A 2 42.96 -30.78 16.71
C ILE A 2 41.54 -30.23 16.91
N LEU A 3 40.92 -30.48 18.07
CA LEU A 3 39.55 -30.01 18.36
C LEU A 3 39.42 -28.47 18.38
N GLY A 4 40.45 -27.77 18.87
CA GLY A 4 40.45 -26.30 18.93
C GLY A 4 40.54 -25.66 17.54
N ILE A 5 41.27 -26.29 16.63
CA ILE A 5 41.39 -25.84 15.23
C ILE A 5 40.05 -25.97 14.51
N ILE A 6 39.34 -27.08 14.73
CA ILE A 6 38.02 -27.32 14.12
C ILE A 6 37.00 -26.25 14.54
N ILE A 7 36.98 -25.88 15.83
CA ILE A 7 36.05 -24.86 16.35
C ILE A 7 36.33 -23.48 15.72
N VAL A 8 37.61 -23.12 15.56
CA VAL A 8 38.00 -21.84 14.94
C VAL A 8 37.63 -21.80 13.45
N VAL A 9 37.81 -22.91 12.73
CA VAL A 9 37.43 -23.00 11.31
C VAL A 9 35.92 -22.92 11.12
N ILE A 10 35.15 -23.64 11.93
CA ILE A 10 33.68 -23.59 11.88
C ILE A 10 33.18 -22.19 12.23
N GLY A 11 33.69 -21.58 13.31
CA GLY A 11 33.35 -20.21 13.70
C GLY A 11 33.69 -19.18 12.63
N GLY A 12 34.85 -19.32 11.98
CA GLY A 12 35.27 -18.48 10.86
C GLY A 12 34.36 -18.60 9.63
N LEU A 13 33.90 -19.81 9.29
CA LEU A 13 32.95 -20.03 8.20
C LEU A 13 31.59 -19.40 8.49
N TYR A 14 31.05 -19.57 9.70
CA TYR A 14 29.80 -18.91 10.11
C TYR A 14 29.93 -17.39 10.09
N PHE A 15 31.06 -16.85 10.55
CA PHE A 15 31.29 -15.41 10.55
C PHE A 15 31.48 -14.85 9.14
N TYR A 16 32.14 -15.58 8.25
CA TYR A 16 32.29 -15.23 6.84
C TYR A 16 30.93 -15.22 6.13
N ASP A 17 30.10 -16.25 6.33
CA ASP A 17 28.74 -16.29 5.76
C ASP A 17 27.85 -15.19 6.33
N TYR A 18 27.97 -14.87 7.62
CA TYR A 18 27.27 -13.76 8.26
C TYR A 18 27.67 -12.39 7.69
N ILE A 19 28.97 -12.15 7.46
CA ILE A 19 29.44 -10.90 6.82
C ILE A 19 28.98 -10.85 5.35
N ARG A 20 29.07 -11.97 4.62
CA ARG A 20 28.70 -12.05 3.20
C ARG A 20 27.21 -11.80 2.98
N THR A 21 26.33 -12.36 3.82
CA THR A 21 24.88 -12.09 3.73
C THR A 21 24.53 -10.65 4.06
N ARG A 22 25.26 -10.01 4.99
CA ARG A 22 25.02 -8.61 5.37
C ARG A 22 25.58 -7.60 4.36
N ASN A 23 26.67 -7.93 3.68
CA ASN A 23 27.37 -7.05 2.74
C ASN A 23 27.02 -7.27 1.26
N ASN A 24 26.01 -8.09 0.93
CA ASN A 24 25.63 -8.29 -0.47
C ASN A 24 24.86 -7.06 -1.00
N PRO A 25 25.48 -6.18 -1.83
CA PRO A 25 24.84 -4.96 -2.32
C PRO A 25 23.92 -5.23 -3.51
N ASN A 26 23.85 -6.47 -3.99
CA ASN A 26 23.29 -6.83 -5.29
C ASN A 26 21.78 -7.14 -5.29
N ASN A 27 21.01 -6.67 -4.31
CA ASN A 27 19.55 -6.83 -4.33
C ASN A 27 18.77 -5.52 -4.23
N ASN A 28 19.35 -4.44 -4.76
CA ASN A 28 18.64 -3.19 -4.98
C ASN A 28 17.72 -3.29 -6.21
N LYS A 29 16.80 -4.25 -6.22
CA LYS A 29 15.67 -4.20 -7.16
C LYS A 29 14.93 -2.89 -6.92
N THR A 30 14.81 -2.09 -7.96
CA THR A 30 14.03 -0.85 -7.91
C THR A 30 12.54 -1.19 -7.77
N LEU A 31 11.70 -0.25 -7.33
CA LEU A 31 10.26 -0.46 -7.31
C LEU A 31 9.74 -0.90 -8.69
N GLU A 32 10.30 -0.34 -9.77
CA GLU A 32 9.94 -0.71 -11.14
C GLU A 32 10.21 -2.18 -11.45
N ASP A 33 11.33 -2.73 -10.97
CA ASP A 33 11.68 -4.14 -11.17
C ASP A 33 10.68 -5.06 -10.48
N TYR A 34 10.19 -4.69 -9.30
CA TYR A 34 9.13 -5.44 -8.61
C TYR A 34 7.82 -5.44 -9.39
N TYR A 35 7.43 -4.29 -9.96
CA TYR A 35 6.20 -4.22 -10.76
C TYR A 35 6.30 -5.01 -12.06
N LYS A 36 7.48 -4.98 -12.71
CA LYS A 36 7.77 -5.80 -13.90
C LYS A 36 7.72 -7.29 -13.57
N ASP A 37 8.35 -7.72 -12.47
CA ASP A 37 8.31 -9.11 -12.01
C ASP A 37 6.88 -9.60 -11.71
N ALA A 38 6.03 -8.69 -11.22
CA ALA A 38 4.61 -8.95 -10.97
C ALA A 38 3.73 -8.91 -12.25
N GLY A 39 4.33 -8.63 -13.41
CA GLY A 39 3.65 -8.63 -14.71
C GLY A 39 2.96 -7.30 -15.07
N TYR A 40 3.29 -6.20 -14.40
CA TYR A 40 2.65 -4.90 -14.63
C TYR A 40 3.58 -3.90 -15.30
N THR A 41 3.01 -3.04 -16.16
CA THR A 41 3.76 -1.93 -16.73
C THR A 41 3.75 -0.74 -15.78
N TYR A 42 4.84 -0.56 -15.04
CA TYR A 42 5.03 0.60 -14.15
C TYR A 42 5.00 1.91 -14.94
N ILE A 43 4.25 2.91 -14.41
CA ILE A 43 4.22 4.24 -15.01
C ILE A 43 4.67 5.32 -14.05
N ASN A 44 4.05 5.41 -12.87
CA ASN A 44 4.40 6.44 -11.91
C ASN A 44 3.94 6.04 -10.50
N PRO A 45 4.78 6.19 -9.46
CA PRO A 45 4.35 5.94 -8.11
C PRO A 45 3.45 7.09 -7.65
N LEU A 46 2.40 6.75 -6.91
CA LEU A 46 1.67 7.75 -6.13
C LEU A 46 2.41 7.93 -4.80
N ILE A 47 3.28 8.93 -4.76
CA ILE A 47 4.05 9.28 -3.56
C ILE A 47 3.13 9.98 -2.56
N ASP A 48 3.34 9.74 -1.27
CA ASP A 48 2.62 10.38 -0.16
C ASP A 48 1.10 10.15 -0.15
N VAL A 49 0.65 9.03 -0.73
CA VAL A 49 -0.74 8.57 -0.63
C VAL A 49 -0.85 7.50 0.45
N LYS A 50 -1.88 7.59 1.28
CA LYS A 50 -2.19 6.69 2.38
C LYS A 50 -3.57 6.09 2.15
N TYR A 51 -3.66 4.77 2.19
CA TYR A 51 -4.94 4.06 2.18
C TYR A 51 -5.56 4.07 3.54
N LEU A 52 -6.86 4.38 3.56
CA LEU A 52 -7.65 4.42 4.77
C LEU A 52 -8.64 3.25 4.84
N GLY A 53 -9.02 2.66 3.71
CA GLY A 53 -9.93 1.52 3.68
C GLY A 53 -10.64 1.34 2.35
N GLY A 54 -11.56 0.36 2.30
CA GLY A 54 -12.43 0.13 1.15
C GLY A 54 -12.43 -1.27 0.55
N ILE A 55 -11.36 -2.03 0.77
CA ILE A 55 -11.19 -3.41 0.32
C ILE A 55 -11.17 -4.31 1.56
N SER A 56 -12.17 -5.19 1.67
CA SER A 56 -12.38 -6.08 2.83
C SER A 56 -11.16 -6.94 3.17
N ASP A 57 -10.40 -7.32 2.15
CA ASP A 57 -9.31 -8.29 2.24
C ASP A 57 -7.97 -7.61 2.60
N ILE A 58 -7.98 -6.28 2.80
CA ILE A 58 -6.82 -5.46 3.09
C ILE A 58 -7.03 -4.76 4.44
N SER A 59 -6.30 -5.21 5.45
CA SER A 59 -6.25 -4.55 6.75
C SER A 59 -5.53 -3.20 6.68
N ILE A 60 -6.05 -2.20 7.40
CA ILE A 60 -5.44 -0.85 7.54
C ILE A 60 -4.07 -0.92 8.20
N LYS A 61 -3.80 -1.99 8.97
CA LYS A 61 -2.47 -2.21 9.55
C LYS A 61 -1.43 -2.49 8.47
N ASN A 62 -1.80 -2.93 7.27
CA ASN A 62 -0.81 -3.30 6.27
C ASN A 62 -0.04 -2.08 5.76
N ARG A 63 1.25 -2.26 5.48
CA ARG A 63 1.96 -1.31 4.61
C ARG A 63 1.39 -1.50 3.21
N ILE A 64 0.85 -0.43 2.63
CA ILE A 64 0.23 -0.45 1.31
C ILE A 64 0.89 0.61 0.46
N ASP A 65 1.46 0.16 -0.65
CA ASP A 65 2.02 1.02 -1.69
C ASP A 65 1.08 1.00 -2.91
N TYR A 66 0.95 2.15 -3.58
CA TYR A 66 0.09 2.32 -4.75
C TYR A 66 0.94 2.68 -5.95
N THR A 67 0.59 2.11 -7.09
CA THR A 67 1.16 2.56 -8.35
C THR A 67 0.11 2.64 -9.43
N LEU A 68 0.35 3.60 -10.32
CA LEU A 68 -0.38 3.69 -11.58
C LEU A 68 0.31 2.76 -12.58
N THR A 69 -0.42 1.77 -13.05
CA THR A 69 0.01 0.90 -14.16
C THR A 69 -0.80 1.21 -15.41
N LYS A 70 -0.39 0.65 -16.56
CA LYS A 70 -1.18 0.79 -17.79
C LYS A 70 -2.56 0.14 -17.65
N GLU A 71 -2.63 -0.92 -16.87
CA GLU A 71 -3.80 -1.77 -16.70
C GLU A 71 -4.76 -1.25 -15.62
N GLY A 72 -4.25 -0.53 -14.62
CA GLY A 72 -5.07 -0.08 -13.50
C GLY A 72 -4.33 0.61 -12.35
N LEU A 73 -5.06 0.83 -11.27
CA LEU A 73 -4.51 1.16 -9.97
C LEU A 73 -4.11 -0.14 -9.28
N LEU A 74 -2.82 -0.32 -9.02
CA LEU A 74 -2.28 -1.49 -8.35
C LEU A 74 -1.97 -1.18 -6.89
N LEU A 75 -2.52 -2.01 -6.00
CA LEU A 75 -2.24 -1.98 -4.57
C LEU A 75 -1.33 -3.17 -4.25
N LEU A 76 -0.14 -2.87 -3.73
CA LEU A 76 0.77 -3.86 -3.17
C LEU A 76 0.75 -3.76 -1.65
N TYR A 77 0.56 -4.88 -0.96
CA TYR A 77 0.45 -4.87 0.49
C TYR A 77 1.09 -6.08 1.16
N SER A 78 1.61 -5.86 2.36
CA SER A 78 2.18 -6.90 3.23
C SER A 78 1.49 -6.90 4.59
N ASP A 79 1.25 -8.09 5.10
CA ASP A 79 0.82 -8.27 6.48
C ASP A 79 1.97 -7.88 7.43
N ILE A 80 1.71 -6.99 8.39
CA ILE A 80 2.75 -6.51 9.32
C ILE A 80 3.27 -7.64 10.22
N ASP A 81 2.45 -8.65 10.47
CA ASP A 81 2.80 -9.76 11.36
C ASP A 81 3.75 -10.79 10.70
N GLN A 82 4.04 -10.63 9.40
CA GLN A 82 5.08 -11.39 8.72
C GLN A 82 6.38 -10.59 8.75
N ILE A 83 7.24 -10.93 9.71
CA ILE A 83 8.63 -10.49 9.80
C ILE A 83 9.22 -10.55 8.39
N PRO A 84 9.77 -9.45 7.84
CA PRO A 84 10.25 -9.41 6.48
C PRO A 84 11.43 -10.36 6.35
N VAL A 85 11.15 -11.57 5.85
CA VAL A 85 12.20 -12.43 5.32
C VAL A 85 12.74 -11.70 4.12
N ILE A 86 13.98 -11.28 4.29
CA ILE A 86 14.94 -10.77 3.31
C ILE A 86 14.49 -11.17 1.88
N ASN A 87 13.96 -10.20 1.12
CA ASN A 87 13.60 -10.23 -0.31
C ASN A 87 12.12 -10.36 -0.76
N SER A 88 11.09 -10.32 0.11
CA SER A 88 9.70 -10.14 -0.36
C SER A 88 8.95 -9.06 0.42
N LYS A 89 8.95 -7.82 -0.09
CA LYS A 89 8.33 -6.67 0.61
C LYS A 89 6.80 -6.58 0.48
N TYR A 90 6.17 -7.35 -0.42
CA TYR A 90 4.71 -7.41 -0.56
C TYR A 90 4.29 -8.87 -0.76
N THR A 91 3.36 -9.35 0.05
CA THR A 91 2.88 -10.74 -0.01
C THR A 91 1.59 -10.88 -0.80
N LYS A 92 0.91 -9.76 -1.07
CA LYS A 92 -0.35 -9.74 -1.82
C LYS A 92 -0.42 -8.52 -2.74
N GLN A 93 -1.17 -8.68 -3.82
CA GLN A 93 -1.42 -7.66 -4.82
C GLN A 93 -2.89 -7.62 -5.22
N LYS A 94 -3.43 -6.41 -5.44
CA LYS A 94 -4.78 -6.20 -5.98
C LYS A 94 -4.70 -5.15 -7.09
N LEU A 95 -4.97 -5.57 -8.32
CA LEU A 95 -5.17 -4.67 -9.45
C LEU A 95 -6.64 -4.26 -9.51
N ILE A 96 -6.88 -2.97 -9.62
CA ILE A 96 -8.19 -2.39 -9.97
C ILE A 96 -8.06 -1.84 -11.37
N LYS A 97 -8.71 -2.51 -12.33
CA LYS A 97 -8.68 -2.08 -13.73
C LYS A 97 -9.31 -0.70 -13.88
N TRP A 98 -8.75 0.11 -14.78
CA TRP A 98 -9.30 1.45 -15.07
C TRP A 98 -10.79 1.39 -15.44
N ASP A 99 -11.20 0.41 -16.26
CA ASP A 99 -12.59 0.19 -16.68
C ASP A 99 -13.56 -0.10 -15.52
N ASN A 100 -13.04 -0.56 -14.37
CA ASN A 100 -13.86 -0.83 -13.19
C ASN A 100 -14.04 0.41 -12.31
N ILE A 101 -13.29 1.50 -12.55
CA ILE A 101 -13.40 2.74 -11.79
C ILE A 101 -14.51 3.59 -12.40
N LYS A 102 -15.58 3.80 -11.65
CA LYS A 102 -16.75 4.57 -12.09
C LYS A 102 -16.56 6.08 -11.93
N ASP A 103 -15.98 6.47 -10.80
CA ASP A 103 -15.84 7.87 -10.41
C ASP A 103 -14.69 8.01 -9.41
N ILE A 104 -14.02 9.15 -9.46
CA ILE A 104 -13.03 9.57 -8.48
C ILE A 104 -13.39 10.98 -8.05
N SER A 105 -13.65 11.15 -6.75
CA SER A 105 -14.09 12.43 -6.19
C SER A 105 -13.38 12.78 -4.89
N LEU A 106 -13.22 14.07 -4.63
CA LEU A 106 -12.84 14.56 -3.30
C LEU A 106 -14.10 14.67 -2.44
N GLN A 107 -14.05 14.11 -1.24
CA GLN A 107 -15.14 14.21 -0.29
C GLN A 107 -14.61 14.59 1.08
N THR A 108 -15.32 15.51 1.74
CA THR A 108 -15.00 15.87 3.12
C THR A 108 -15.39 14.74 4.06
N GLU A 109 -14.76 14.70 5.23
CA GLU A 109 -15.13 13.78 6.30
C GLU A 109 -16.64 13.82 6.61
N GLN A 110 -17.22 15.02 6.63
CA GLN A 110 -18.63 15.22 6.92
C GLN A 110 -19.52 14.65 5.80
N SER A 111 -19.20 14.94 4.53
CA SER A 111 -19.94 14.40 3.39
C SER A 111 -19.89 12.88 3.33
N ILE A 112 -18.77 12.27 3.74
CA ILE A 112 -18.68 10.81 3.85
C ILE A 112 -19.58 10.33 4.99
N LYS A 113 -19.53 10.97 6.17
CA LYS A 113 -20.38 10.62 7.33
C LYS A 113 -21.87 10.65 7.03
N GLU A 114 -22.31 11.62 6.22
CA GLU A 114 -23.72 11.76 5.84
C GLU A 114 -24.18 10.69 4.84
N LYS A 115 -23.26 10.18 3.99
CA LYS A 115 -23.57 9.20 2.94
C LYS A 115 -23.49 7.74 3.40
N VAL A 116 -22.78 7.44 4.48
CA VAL A 116 -22.60 6.05 4.94
C VAL A 116 -23.02 5.82 6.38
N SER A 117 -23.70 4.70 6.62
CA SER A 117 -24.02 4.21 7.96
C SER A 117 -22.75 4.05 8.82
N LEU A 118 -22.87 4.27 10.13
CA LEU A 118 -21.77 4.18 11.11
C LEU A 118 -20.87 2.94 10.95
N GLY A 119 -21.44 1.76 10.65
CA GLY A 119 -20.68 0.52 10.43
C GLY A 119 -19.81 0.54 9.17
N LYS A 120 -20.27 1.16 8.08
CA LYS A 120 -19.49 1.32 6.83
C LYS A 120 -18.38 2.35 7.00
N LEU A 121 -18.60 3.37 7.84
CA LEU A 121 -17.60 4.36 8.21
C LEU A 121 -16.40 3.75 8.98
N VAL A 122 -16.64 2.72 9.78
CA VAL A 122 -15.57 1.93 10.41
C VAL A 122 -14.75 1.18 9.35
N CYS A 123 -15.38 0.65 8.30
CA CYS A 123 -14.69 0.00 7.18
C CYS A 123 -13.80 0.97 6.35
N PHE A 124 -14.08 2.28 6.40
CA PHE A 124 -13.24 3.29 5.76
C PHE A 124 -12.02 3.69 6.59
N GLY A 125 -11.85 3.19 7.82
CA GLY A 125 -10.72 3.54 8.70
C GLY A 125 -10.69 5.01 9.16
N ILE A 126 -11.60 5.85 8.66
CA ILE A 126 -11.71 7.28 8.94
C ILE A 126 -11.93 7.52 10.44
N PHE A 127 -12.66 6.64 11.13
CA PHE A 127 -12.98 6.81 12.56
C PHE A 127 -11.87 6.38 13.53
N ALA A 128 -10.81 5.71 13.09
CA ALA A 128 -9.66 5.47 13.98
C ALA A 128 -9.02 6.79 14.46
N PHE A 129 -9.25 7.90 13.74
CA PHE A 129 -8.77 9.24 14.11
C PHE A 129 -9.79 10.10 14.85
N ALA A 130 -11.08 9.78 14.79
CA ALA A 130 -12.15 10.61 15.38
C ALA A 130 -12.22 10.51 16.93
N MET A 131 -11.54 9.55 17.56
CA MET A 131 -11.46 9.44 19.02
C MET A 131 -10.38 10.32 19.64
N SER A 132 -9.54 10.98 18.84
CA SER A 132 -8.42 11.80 19.31
C SER A 132 -8.82 13.28 19.44
N GLY A 133 -9.69 13.58 20.41
CA GLY A 133 -9.87 14.94 20.91
C GLY A 133 -10.66 15.90 20.02
N LYS A 134 -11.26 16.90 20.67
CA LYS A 134 -12.07 17.96 20.05
C LYS A 134 -11.20 18.87 19.17
N GLU A 135 -10.90 18.47 17.94
CA GLU A 135 -10.35 19.38 16.95
C GLU A 135 -11.46 19.90 16.04
N LYS A 136 -11.35 21.22 15.75
CA LYS A 136 -12.20 22.03 14.88
C LYS A 136 -12.67 21.23 13.66
N LEU A 137 -13.96 21.40 13.31
CA LEU A 137 -14.56 21.13 11.99
C LEU A 137 -13.49 20.77 10.95
N SER A 138 -13.25 19.46 10.83
CA SER A 138 -12.21 18.89 9.99
C SER A 138 -12.59 19.18 8.53
N THR A 139 -12.00 20.22 7.93
CA THR A 139 -12.01 20.47 6.47
C THR A 139 -11.12 19.47 5.73
N LYS A 140 -10.93 18.28 6.31
CA LYS A 140 -10.09 17.25 5.75
C LYS A 140 -10.86 16.56 4.62
N GLU A 141 -10.27 16.63 3.44
CA GLU A 141 -10.76 15.97 2.25
C GLU A 141 -10.06 14.63 2.07
N TYR A 142 -10.79 13.70 1.47
CA TYR A 142 -10.31 12.38 1.12
C TYR A 142 -10.62 12.10 -0.34
N ILE A 143 -9.76 11.34 -0.99
CA ILE A 143 -9.97 10.86 -2.35
C ILE A 143 -10.79 9.58 -2.24
N ILE A 144 -11.98 9.60 -2.85
CA ILE A 144 -12.89 8.46 -2.91
C ILE A 144 -12.89 7.93 -4.34
N ILE A 145 -12.49 6.67 -4.49
CA ILE A 145 -12.52 5.95 -5.77
C ILE A 145 -13.68 4.96 -5.71
N ASN A 146 -14.71 5.19 -6.52
CA ASN A 146 -15.86 4.29 -6.63
C ASN A 146 -15.53 3.19 -7.63
N VAL A 147 -15.51 1.94 -7.19
CA VAL A 147 -15.14 0.77 -8.00
C VAL A 147 -16.34 -0.15 -8.16
N ASN A 148 -16.56 -0.62 -9.39
CA ASN A 148 -17.49 -1.67 -9.72
C ASN A 148 -16.73 -2.86 -10.31
N ASP A 149 -16.34 -3.79 -9.44
CA ASP A 149 -15.70 -5.05 -9.81
C ASP A 149 -16.81 -6.11 -9.95
N PRO A 150 -16.70 -7.16 -10.80
CA PRO A 150 -17.64 -8.28 -10.83
C PRO A 150 -18.00 -8.91 -9.47
N LYS A 151 -17.19 -8.70 -8.42
CA LYS A 151 -17.48 -9.16 -7.04
C LYS A 151 -18.39 -8.22 -6.24
N GLY A 152 -18.68 -7.02 -6.74
CA GLY A 152 -19.53 -6.03 -6.10
C GLY A 152 -18.97 -4.60 -6.17
N GLU A 153 -19.81 -3.66 -5.76
CA GLU A 153 -19.45 -2.25 -5.67
C GLU A 153 -18.83 -1.92 -4.32
N TYR A 154 -17.72 -1.18 -4.35
CA TYR A 154 -17.04 -0.71 -3.15
C TYR A 154 -16.28 0.58 -3.42
N ASN A 155 -15.98 1.30 -2.35
CA ASN A 155 -15.29 2.58 -2.43
C ASN A 155 -13.94 2.46 -1.75
N ILE A 156 -12.90 2.96 -2.38
CA ILE A 156 -11.56 3.06 -1.79
C ILE A 156 -11.37 4.47 -1.28
N CYS A 157 -10.88 4.59 -0.06
CA CYS A 157 -10.58 5.86 0.57
C CYS A 157 -9.07 6.04 0.67
N LEU A 158 -8.58 7.13 0.10
CA LEU A 158 -7.17 7.53 0.13
C LEU A 158 -7.04 8.93 0.72
N GLU A 159 -5.90 9.19 1.34
CA GLU A 159 -5.46 10.48 1.83
C GLU A 159 -4.09 10.80 1.21
N SER A 160 -3.95 11.96 0.60
CA SER A 160 -2.67 12.47 0.12
C SER A 160 -2.32 13.79 0.79
N LYS A 161 -1.03 14.13 0.86
CA LYS A 161 -0.60 15.49 1.19
C LYS A 161 -1.15 16.52 0.21
N ASP A 162 -1.33 16.13 -1.06
CA ASP A 162 -1.88 16.97 -2.13
C ASP A 162 -2.98 16.18 -2.86
N ASN A 163 -4.18 16.23 -2.26
CA ASN A 163 -5.35 15.52 -2.77
C ASN A 163 -5.76 16.00 -4.17
N GLN A 164 -5.68 17.31 -4.46
CA GLN A 164 -6.08 17.87 -5.76
C GLN A 164 -5.17 17.40 -6.90
N ASN A 165 -3.87 17.48 -6.73
CA ASN A 165 -2.93 16.97 -7.75
C ASN A 165 -3.06 15.44 -7.93
N THR A 166 -3.31 14.71 -6.84
CA THR A 166 -3.47 13.26 -6.90
C THR A 166 -4.74 12.88 -7.67
N ILE A 167 -5.87 13.54 -7.41
CA ILE A 167 -7.12 13.27 -8.15
C ILE A 167 -7.01 13.67 -9.61
N GLU A 168 -6.33 14.77 -9.95
CA GLU A 168 -6.08 15.16 -11.34
C GLU A 168 -5.26 14.10 -12.10
N LYS A 169 -4.21 13.56 -11.47
CA LYS A 169 -3.39 12.48 -12.05
C LYS A 169 -4.20 11.21 -12.29
N LEU A 170 -5.10 10.88 -11.36
CA LEU A 170 -6.00 9.73 -11.48
C LEU A 170 -7.05 9.95 -12.58
N ASN A 171 -7.68 11.12 -12.61
CA ASN A 171 -8.72 11.47 -13.59
C ASN A 171 -8.17 11.49 -15.02
N LYS A 172 -6.92 11.93 -15.22
CA LYS A 172 -6.23 11.83 -16.53
C LYS A 172 -6.06 10.40 -17.05
N ARG A 173 -6.27 9.37 -16.23
CA ARG A 173 -6.12 7.95 -16.60
C ARG A 173 -7.42 7.24 -16.93
N ILE A 174 -8.52 7.71 -16.38
CA ILE A 174 -9.85 7.14 -16.61
C ILE A 174 -10.62 7.87 -17.73
N ALA A 175 -10.15 9.05 -18.14
CA ALA A 175 -10.65 9.80 -19.30
C ALA A 175 -10.06 9.27 -20.61
#